data_AF-A0AA40JAC5-F1
#
_entry.id   AF-A0AA40JAC5-F1
#
_cell.length_a   1.000
_cell.length_b   1.000
_cell.length_c   1.000
_cell.angle_alpha   90.00
_cell.angle_beta   90.00
_cell.angle_gamma   90.00
#
_symmetry.space_group_name_H-M   'P 1'
#
loop_
_entity.id
_entity.type
_entity.pdbx_description
1 polymer ?
#
loop_
_entity_poly.entity_id
_entity_poly.type
_entity_poly.pdbx_seq_one_letter_code
_entity_poly.pdbx_strand_id
1 'polypeptide(L)'
;MESSFKQKTLKVMIDRAFRAHAQAKLIAIGTLQQKIRKHGPFKLLGIKPEYHYFCHVLAGVLESIPELPDFSDDHKIAVMSDYGGEHGDARYSTYSFLFVAMDKNGPFQTHMQALRQKHKIHDPYSEFKYKDLKYGPRSRALPEYLELIDNLIHGAVVTVAIDKKIGSVFGMSKSEAHASIAEQLEEGGFGKWTGHVAEKVLRVLHILAAFTAAMTYDQQRLVWYSDTDQINEDAKDRSFADTQKLFGSIGAMYVTHGFEVLGFGKSFSEKGYLDDLLSVPDLAAGMLQDLLTAQDTGNDIPGGDEKLAVLKWLAKPAKFLSKIHVRIARKADGAYEGHMLTLEPKW
;
A
#
# COMPACT_ATOMS: atom_id res chain seq x y z
N MET A 1 -37.71 -39.03 31.73
CA MET A 1 -38.11 -38.53 30.40
C MET A 1 -38.36 -37.01 30.40
N GLU A 2 -37.63 -36.24 31.23
CA GLU A 2 -37.88 -34.79 31.46
C GLU A 2 -36.76 -33.85 30.97
N SER A 3 -35.57 -34.35 30.59
CA SER A 3 -34.46 -33.47 30.20
C SER A 3 -34.55 -32.94 28.77
N SER A 4 -35.27 -33.64 27.87
CA SER A 4 -35.43 -33.23 26.47
C SER A 4 -36.35 -32.01 26.29
N PHE A 5 -37.34 -31.84 27.18
CA PHE A 5 -38.32 -30.76 27.06
C PHE A 5 -37.75 -29.40 27.51
N LYS A 6 -36.89 -29.38 28.55
CA LYS A 6 -36.24 -28.16 29.04
C LYS A 6 -35.22 -27.59 28.04
N GLN A 7 -34.50 -28.45 27.31
CA GLN A 7 -33.54 -28.00 26.28
C GLN A 7 -34.20 -27.40 25.04
N LYS A 8 -35.33 -27.96 24.58
CA LYS A 8 -36.09 -27.37 23.46
C LYS A 8 -36.68 -26.00 23.81
N THR A 9 -37.17 -25.84 25.04
CA THR A 9 -37.78 -24.58 25.48
C THR A 9 -36.75 -23.46 25.62
N LEU A 10 -35.55 -23.77 26.13
CA LEU A 10 -34.45 -22.80 26.25
C LEU A 10 -33.93 -22.35 24.87
N LYS A 11 -33.83 -23.26 23.90
CA LYS A 11 -33.41 -22.94 22.52
C LYS A 11 -34.40 -22.01 21.80
N VAL A 12 -35.71 -22.21 22.00
CA VAL A 12 -36.76 -21.35 21.42
C VAL A 12 -36.77 -19.95 22.05
N MET A 13 -36.46 -19.82 23.34
CA MET A 13 -36.36 -18.52 24.00
C MET A 13 -35.10 -17.74 23.56
N ILE A 14 -33.96 -18.42 23.38
CA ILE A 14 -32.73 -17.82 22.84
C ILE A 14 -32.95 -17.36 21.39
N ASP A 15 -33.57 -18.19 20.54
CA ASP A 15 -33.87 -17.83 19.14
C ASP A 15 -34.88 -16.67 19.02
N ARG A 16 -35.80 -16.53 19.97
CA ARG A 16 -36.72 -15.38 20.04
C ARG A 16 -36.02 -14.12 20.54
N ALA A 17 -35.12 -14.23 21.52
CA ALA A 17 -34.33 -13.10 22.00
C ALA A 17 -33.38 -12.58 20.91
N PHE A 18 -32.72 -13.47 20.16
CA PHE A 18 -31.89 -13.10 19.01
C PHE A 18 -32.69 -12.44 17.88
N ARG A 19 -33.89 -12.95 17.55
CA ARG A 19 -34.75 -12.33 16.54
C ARG A 19 -35.32 -10.98 16.97
N ALA A 20 -35.69 -10.83 18.24
CA ALA A 20 -36.16 -9.55 18.79
C ALA A 20 -35.03 -8.50 18.83
N HIS A 21 -33.80 -8.91 19.15
CA HIS A 21 -32.64 -8.02 19.12
C HIS A 21 -32.23 -7.64 17.68
N ALA A 22 -32.36 -8.56 16.72
CA ALA A 22 -32.14 -8.29 15.30
C ALA A 22 -33.22 -7.37 14.70
N GLN A 23 -34.50 -7.54 15.08
CA GLN A 23 -35.60 -6.68 14.62
C GLN A 23 -35.57 -5.30 15.27
N ALA A 24 -35.14 -5.17 16.53
CA ALA A 24 -35.01 -3.87 17.20
C ALA A 24 -33.88 -3.00 16.61
N LYS A 25 -32.84 -3.60 16.03
CA LYS A 25 -31.79 -2.86 15.29
C LYS A 25 -32.19 -2.49 13.85
N LEU A 26 -33.25 -3.06 13.30
CA LEU A 26 -33.67 -2.80 11.92
C LEU A 26 -34.54 -1.54 11.76
N ILE A 27 -34.99 -0.91 12.85
CA ILE A 27 -35.98 0.19 12.78
C ILE A 27 -35.34 1.60 12.87
N ALA A 28 -34.02 1.71 13.01
CA ALA A 28 -33.35 3.02 13.08
C ALA A 28 -32.06 3.12 12.24
N ILE A 29 -32.02 2.45 11.08
CA ILE A 29 -30.96 2.68 10.10
C ILE A 29 -31.65 3.12 8.81
N GLY A 30 -31.89 4.42 8.67
CA GLY A 30 -31.93 5.00 7.33
C GLY A 30 -30.66 4.55 6.62
N THR A 31 -30.76 4.12 5.35
CA THR A 31 -29.64 3.61 4.55
C THR A 31 -28.37 4.43 4.82
N LEU A 32 -27.51 3.90 5.69
CA LEU A 32 -26.22 4.48 6.01
C LEU A 32 -25.44 4.35 4.70
N GLN A 33 -25.40 5.44 3.95
CA GLN A 33 -24.70 5.51 2.68
C GLN A 33 -23.22 5.31 3.01
N GLN A 34 -22.69 4.11 2.72
CA GLN A 34 -21.28 3.81 2.93
C GLN A 34 -20.43 4.85 2.23
N LYS A 35 -19.57 5.52 2.98
CA LYS A 35 -18.64 6.49 2.41
C LYS A 35 -17.53 5.71 1.70
N ILE A 36 -17.47 5.86 0.37
CA ILE A 36 -16.45 5.18 -0.45
C ILE A 36 -15.21 6.09 -0.59
N ARG A 37 -15.45 7.38 -0.85
CA ARG A 37 -14.44 8.40 -1.09
C ARG A 37 -14.64 9.58 -0.15
N LYS A 38 -13.54 10.24 0.18
CA LYS A 38 -13.50 11.57 0.78
C LYS A 38 -12.79 12.52 -0.18
N HIS A 39 -13.12 13.80 -0.11
CA HIS A 39 -12.59 14.82 -1.01
C HIS A 39 -11.50 15.66 -0.33
N GLY A 40 -10.51 16.07 -1.13
CA GLY A 40 -9.44 16.96 -0.69
C GLY A 40 -9.91 18.42 -0.50
N PRO A 41 -8.97 19.32 -0.18
CA PRO A 41 -7.53 19.09 -0.06
C PRO A 41 -7.15 18.25 1.17
N PHE A 42 -6.14 17.38 1.03
CA PHE A 42 -5.62 16.55 2.14
C PHE A 42 -4.37 17.19 2.74
N LYS A 43 -4.54 17.90 3.86
CA LYS A 43 -3.46 18.59 4.55
C LYS A 43 -2.80 17.71 5.60
N LEU A 44 -1.47 17.69 5.62
CA LEU A 44 -0.69 17.03 6.67
C LEU A 44 -0.43 18.01 7.83
N LEU A 45 -1.36 18.06 8.78
CA LEU A 45 -1.32 19.02 9.90
C LEU A 45 -0.10 18.85 10.82
N GLY A 46 0.53 17.67 10.84
CA GLY A 46 1.74 17.40 11.62
C GLY A 46 3.02 18.02 11.05
N ILE A 47 3.03 18.41 9.76
CA ILE A 47 4.24 18.90 9.10
C ILE A 47 4.59 20.31 9.54
N LYS A 48 5.83 20.46 10.01
CA LYS A 48 6.38 21.74 10.48
C LYS A 48 7.35 22.34 9.46
N PRO A 49 7.53 23.67 9.42
CA PRO A 49 8.44 24.33 8.49
C PRO A 49 9.88 23.81 8.52
N GLU A 50 10.37 23.41 9.69
CA GLU A 50 11.73 22.89 9.91
C GLU A 50 11.94 21.45 9.45
N TYR A 51 10.87 20.71 9.12
CA TYR A 51 11.00 19.34 8.63
C TYR A 51 11.66 19.31 7.25
N HIS A 52 12.33 18.18 6.97
CA HIS A 52 13.07 17.98 5.75
C HIS A 52 12.20 18.27 4.51
N TYR A 53 12.78 18.90 3.48
CA TYR A 53 12.08 19.32 2.26
C TYR A 53 11.22 18.21 1.61
N PHE A 54 11.68 16.95 1.69
CA PHE A 54 10.92 15.78 1.25
C PHE A 54 9.51 15.68 1.88
N CYS A 55 9.36 16.06 3.15
CA CYS A 55 8.07 16.07 3.84
C CYS A 55 7.10 17.08 3.21
N HIS A 56 7.60 18.25 2.84
CA HIS A 56 6.84 19.31 2.19
C HIS A 56 6.45 18.93 0.76
N VAL A 57 7.33 18.22 0.03
CA VAL A 57 7.00 17.64 -1.28
C VAL A 57 5.85 16.64 -1.16
N LEU A 58 5.88 15.74 -0.18
CA LEU A 58 4.78 14.79 0.06
C LEU A 58 3.48 15.49 0.47
N ALA A 59 3.56 16.54 1.29
CA ALA A 59 2.41 17.35 1.67
C ALA A 59 1.77 18.05 0.47
N GLY A 60 2.57 18.66 -0.40
CA GLY A 60 2.08 19.28 -1.64
C GLY A 60 1.44 18.27 -2.60
N VAL A 61 2.02 17.06 -2.71
CA VAL A 61 1.41 15.97 -3.47
C VAL A 61 0.05 15.60 -2.90
N LEU A 62 -0.06 15.34 -1.59
CA LEU A 62 -1.33 14.98 -0.95
C LEU A 62 -2.39 16.07 -1.09
N GLU A 63 -2.02 17.34 -0.96
CA GLU A 63 -2.94 18.47 -1.14
C GLU A 63 -3.50 18.54 -2.56
N SER A 64 -2.74 18.08 -3.56
CA SER A 64 -3.17 18.03 -4.96
C SER A 64 -4.10 16.86 -5.30
N ILE A 65 -4.24 15.86 -4.42
CA ILE A 65 -5.10 14.70 -4.68
C ILE A 65 -6.57 15.10 -4.51
N PRO A 66 -7.44 14.89 -5.52
CA PRO A 66 -8.84 15.31 -5.46
C PRO A 66 -9.69 14.43 -4.54
N GLU A 67 -9.40 13.13 -4.50
CA GLU A 67 -10.13 12.16 -3.69
C GLU A 67 -9.23 11.04 -3.16
N LEU A 68 -9.53 10.58 -1.95
CA LEU A 68 -8.95 9.41 -1.31
C LEU A 68 -10.07 8.47 -0.87
N PRO A 69 -9.79 7.17 -0.63
CA PRO A 69 -10.74 6.30 0.04
C PRO A 69 -11.12 6.86 1.41
N ASP A 70 -12.40 6.75 1.76
CA ASP A 70 -12.86 7.06 3.11
C ASP A 70 -12.92 5.79 3.96
N PHE A 71 -12.00 5.69 4.93
CA PHE A 71 -11.96 4.60 5.90
C PHE A 71 -12.66 4.92 7.22
N SER A 72 -13.43 6.01 7.33
CA SER A 72 -14.00 6.44 8.61
C SER A 72 -14.97 5.44 9.24
N ASP A 73 -15.56 4.56 8.44
CA ASP A 73 -16.46 3.49 8.89
C ASP A 73 -15.73 2.14 9.08
N ASP A 74 -14.41 2.10 8.91
CA ASP A 74 -13.59 0.89 9.01
C ASP A 74 -12.74 0.92 10.30
N HIS A 75 -12.58 -0.24 10.93
CA HIS A 75 -11.78 -0.43 12.14
C HIS A 75 -10.42 -1.06 11.86
N LYS A 76 -10.30 -1.89 10.82
CA LYS A 76 -9.07 -2.61 10.46
C LYS A 76 -8.57 -2.17 9.08
N ILE A 77 -7.37 -1.61 9.05
CA ILE A 77 -6.68 -1.17 7.84
C ILE A 77 -5.39 -1.97 7.70
N ALA A 78 -5.10 -2.44 6.49
CA ALA A 78 -3.79 -3.00 6.17
C ALA A 78 -3.11 -2.16 5.09
N VAL A 79 -1.78 -2.13 5.12
CA VAL A 79 -0.94 -1.59 4.06
C VAL A 79 -0.03 -2.70 3.56
N MET A 80 -0.18 -3.06 2.29
CA MET A 80 0.76 -3.95 1.60
C MET A 80 1.78 -3.11 0.86
N SER A 81 3.07 -3.47 0.88
CA SER A 81 4.10 -2.69 0.17
C SER A 81 5.07 -3.54 -0.63
N ASP A 82 5.48 -2.99 -1.77
CA ASP A 82 6.56 -3.53 -2.59
C ASP A 82 7.38 -2.40 -3.25
N TYR A 83 8.65 -2.69 -3.57
CA TYR A 83 9.62 -1.69 -4.02
C TYR A 83 10.41 -2.16 -5.24
N GLY A 84 10.53 -1.28 -6.24
CA GLY A 84 11.25 -1.52 -7.48
C GLY A 84 12.46 -0.62 -7.68
N GLY A 85 13.22 -0.90 -8.75
CA GLY A 85 14.33 -0.06 -9.17
C GLY A 85 15.69 -0.38 -8.54
N GLU A 86 15.90 -1.56 -7.97
CA GLU A 86 17.19 -1.88 -7.31
C GLU A 86 18.35 -2.17 -8.28
N HIS A 87 18.06 -2.52 -9.53
CA HIS A 87 19.08 -2.80 -10.54
C HIS A 87 19.74 -1.52 -11.07
N GLY A 88 21.01 -1.60 -11.47
CA GLY A 88 21.82 -0.45 -11.88
C GLY A 88 21.23 0.35 -13.04
N ASP A 89 20.58 -0.33 -13.99
CA ASP A 89 20.01 0.29 -15.19
C ASP A 89 18.62 0.90 -14.96
N ALA A 90 18.00 0.69 -13.79
CA ALA A 90 16.69 1.28 -13.51
C ALA A 90 16.81 2.80 -13.40
N ARG A 91 15.95 3.53 -14.12
CA ARG A 91 15.93 5.00 -14.07
C ARG A 91 15.16 5.58 -12.88
N TYR A 92 14.28 4.78 -12.30
CA TYR A 92 13.42 5.15 -11.19
C TYR A 92 13.56 4.15 -10.06
N SER A 93 13.49 4.64 -8.82
CA SER A 93 13.13 3.84 -7.66
C SER A 93 11.63 3.97 -7.46
N THR A 94 10.90 2.85 -7.39
CA THR A 94 9.44 2.86 -7.22
C THR A 94 9.07 2.32 -5.84
N TYR A 95 8.14 3.01 -5.18
CA TYR A 95 7.62 2.65 -3.87
C TYR A 95 6.11 2.54 -3.96
N SER A 96 5.57 1.34 -3.76
CA SER A 96 4.16 1.07 -3.96
C SER A 96 3.50 0.55 -2.70
N PHE A 97 2.33 1.10 -2.38
CA PHE A 97 1.57 0.83 -1.16
C PHE A 97 0.11 0.60 -1.48
N LEU A 98 -0.44 -0.57 -1.15
CA LEU A 98 -1.87 -0.83 -1.16
C LEU A 98 -2.44 -0.63 0.23
N PHE A 99 -3.20 0.44 0.43
CA PHE A 99 -4.04 0.65 1.60
C PHE A 99 -5.38 -0.03 1.39
N VAL A 100 -5.83 -0.86 2.33
CA VAL A 100 -7.07 -1.64 2.20
C VAL A 100 -7.87 -1.67 3.51
N ALA A 101 -9.19 -1.47 3.39
CA ALA A 101 -10.14 -1.70 4.46
C ALA A 101 -10.36 -3.21 4.67
N MET A 102 -9.69 -3.78 5.67
CA MET A 102 -9.73 -5.23 5.95
C MET A 102 -11.09 -5.71 6.44
N ASP A 103 -11.93 -4.82 7.00
CA ASP A 103 -13.32 -5.12 7.35
C ASP A 103 -14.17 -5.51 6.14
N LYS A 104 -13.79 -5.07 4.95
CA LYS A 104 -14.53 -5.26 3.70
C LYS A 104 -13.86 -6.27 2.76
N ASN A 105 -12.76 -6.91 3.17
CA ASN A 105 -11.94 -7.74 2.28
C ASN A 105 -12.45 -9.20 2.10
N GLY A 106 -13.46 -9.63 2.86
CA GLY A 106 -14.01 -11.00 2.78
C GLY A 106 -14.42 -11.44 1.37
N PRO A 107 -15.20 -10.64 0.61
CA PRO A 107 -15.56 -10.97 -0.78
C PRO A 107 -14.35 -11.16 -1.69
N PHE A 108 -13.32 -10.32 -1.57
CA PHE A 108 -12.08 -10.47 -2.36
C PHE A 108 -11.41 -11.82 -2.07
N GLN A 109 -11.25 -12.18 -0.80
CA GLN A 109 -10.66 -13.47 -0.41
C GLN A 109 -11.40 -14.67 -1.01
N THR A 110 -12.74 -14.67 -0.95
CA THR A 110 -13.56 -15.75 -1.53
C THR A 110 -13.39 -15.85 -3.04
N HIS A 111 -13.44 -14.73 -3.77
CA HIS A 111 -13.32 -14.74 -5.22
C HIS A 111 -11.89 -15.07 -5.67
N MET A 112 -10.87 -14.64 -4.93
CA MET A 112 -9.48 -15.03 -5.19
C MET A 112 -9.28 -16.52 -5.05
N GLN A 113 -9.84 -17.16 -4.02
CA GLN A 113 -9.77 -18.61 -3.89
C GLN A 113 -10.39 -19.32 -5.09
N ALA A 114 -11.57 -18.88 -5.56
CA ALA A 114 -12.24 -19.43 -6.72
C ALA A 114 -11.42 -19.25 -8.01
N LEU A 115 -10.86 -18.05 -8.23
CA LEU A 115 -9.97 -17.75 -9.36
C LEU A 115 -8.74 -18.65 -9.35
N ARG A 116 -8.08 -18.80 -8.19
CA ARG A 116 -6.89 -19.65 -8.06
C ARG A 116 -7.18 -21.13 -8.34
N GLN A 117 -8.35 -21.62 -7.93
CA GLN A 117 -8.81 -22.97 -8.26
C GLN A 117 -9.10 -23.12 -9.76
N LYS A 118 -9.88 -22.21 -10.34
CA LYS A 118 -10.23 -22.18 -11.77
C LYS A 118 -8.99 -22.22 -12.68
N HIS A 119 -7.95 -21.46 -12.32
CA HIS A 119 -6.74 -21.34 -13.12
C HIS A 119 -5.61 -22.30 -12.70
N LYS A 120 -5.84 -23.15 -11.69
CA LYS A 120 -4.85 -24.12 -11.16
C LYS A 120 -3.54 -23.47 -10.70
N ILE A 121 -3.65 -22.38 -9.93
CA ILE A 121 -2.53 -21.61 -9.36
C ILE A 121 -2.56 -21.56 -7.82
N HIS A 122 -3.30 -22.48 -7.19
CA HIS A 122 -3.40 -22.60 -5.73
C HIS A 122 -2.41 -23.60 -5.13
N ASP A 123 -1.99 -24.62 -5.89
CA ASP A 123 -1.07 -25.66 -5.43
C ASP A 123 -0.17 -26.17 -6.59
N PRO A 124 1.15 -25.86 -6.58
CA PRO A 124 1.81 -24.95 -5.65
C PRO A 124 1.27 -23.52 -5.81
N TYR A 125 1.31 -22.75 -4.72
CA TYR A 125 0.82 -21.38 -4.73
C TYR A 125 1.65 -20.52 -5.69
N SER A 126 1.01 -19.94 -6.71
CA SER A 126 1.67 -19.10 -7.71
C SER A 126 1.22 -17.64 -7.57
N GLU A 127 2.12 -16.77 -7.14
CA GLU A 127 1.90 -15.33 -6.93
C GLU A 127 1.88 -14.58 -8.27
N PHE A 128 1.14 -13.46 -8.35
CA PHE A 128 1.11 -12.58 -9.53
C PHE A 128 2.32 -11.63 -9.53
N LYS A 129 3.51 -12.19 -9.78
CA LYS A 129 4.76 -11.41 -9.86
C LYS A 129 4.88 -10.68 -11.19
N TYR A 130 5.14 -9.38 -11.16
CA TYR A 130 5.25 -8.53 -12.35
C TYR A 130 6.27 -9.07 -13.36
N LYS A 131 7.43 -9.55 -12.88
CA LYS A 131 8.51 -10.07 -13.72
C LYS A 131 8.15 -11.38 -14.44
N ASP A 132 7.22 -12.16 -13.89
CA ASP A 132 6.92 -13.52 -14.36
C ASP A 132 5.46 -13.69 -14.85
N LEU A 133 4.81 -12.60 -15.26
CA LEU A 133 3.41 -12.61 -15.71
C LEU A 133 3.16 -13.51 -16.94
N LYS A 134 4.18 -13.75 -17.77
CA LYS A 134 4.09 -14.59 -18.99
C LYS A 134 3.83 -16.07 -18.70
N TYR A 135 3.88 -16.51 -17.45
CA TYR A 135 3.57 -17.89 -17.09
C TYR A 135 2.09 -18.20 -17.40
N GLY A 136 1.84 -19.18 -18.29
CA GLY A 136 0.54 -19.39 -18.93
C GLY A 136 -0.69 -19.38 -18.00
N PRO A 137 -0.71 -20.15 -16.89
CA PRO A 137 -1.80 -20.10 -15.92
C PRO A 137 -2.05 -18.71 -15.31
N ARG A 138 -0.99 -17.97 -14.96
CA ARG A 138 -1.08 -16.60 -14.41
C ARG A 138 -1.53 -15.59 -15.46
N SER A 139 -0.94 -15.64 -16.65
CA SER A 139 -1.33 -14.80 -17.79
C SER A 139 -2.83 -14.91 -18.07
N ARG A 140 -3.39 -16.13 -18.09
CA ARG A 140 -4.83 -16.37 -18.26
C ARG A 140 -5.70 -15.87 -17.10
N ALA A 141 -5.17 -15.86 -15.88
CA ALA A 141 -5.89 -15.45 -14.67
C ALA A 141 -5.83 -13.93 -14.45
N LEU A 142 -4.83 -13.25 -15.01
CA LEU A 142 -4.53 -11.85 -14.76
C LEU A 142 -5.71 -10.91 -15.05
N PRO A 143 -6.45 -11.01 -16.17
CA PRO A 143 -7.59 -10.11 -16.42
C PRO A 143 -8.66 -10.17 -15.34
N GLU A 144 -9.02 -11.38 -14.89
CA GLU A 144 -10.01 -11.58 -13.83
C GLU A 144 -9.46 -11.12 -12.48
N TYR A 145 -8.18 -11.34 -12.20
CA TYR A 145 -7.52 -10.85 -10.98
C TYR A 145 -7.58 -9.32 -10.88
N LEU A 146 -7.23 -8.61 -11.94
CA LEU A 146 -7.29 -7.13 -12.00
C LEU A 146 -8.74 -6.61 -11.83
N GLU A 147 -9.73 -7.35 -12.34
CA GLU A 147 -11.15 -7.03 -12.13
C GLU A 147 -11.57 -7.21 -10.66
N LEU A 148 -11.15 -8.29 -10.02
CA LEU A 148 -11.42 -8.52 -8.59
C LEU A 148 -10.79 -7.42 -7.72
N ILE A 149 -9.56 -7.00 -8.04
CA ILE A 149 -8.88 -5.88 -7.37
C ILE A 149 -9.74 -4.61 -7.44
N ASP A 150 -10.17 -4.20 -8.64
CA ASP A 150 -10.91 -2.94 -8.83
C ASP A 150 -12.29 -2.93 -8.18
N ASN A 151 -12.95 -4.09 -8.15
CA ASN A 151 -14.35 -4.20 -7.74
C ASN A 151 -14.55 -4.63 -6.29
N LEU A 152 -13.56 -5.28 -5.66
CA LEU A 152 -13.72 -5.86 -4.33
C LEU A 152 -12.76 -5.30 -3.29
N ILE A 153 -11.71 -4.57 -3.69
CA ILE A 153 -10.81 -3.90 -2.74
C ILE A 153 -11.26 -2.45 -2.56
N HIS A 154 -11.78 -2.14 -1.36
CA HIS A 154 -11.98 -0.76 -0.93
C HIS A 154 -10.66 -0.22 -0.39
N GLY A 155 -10.01 0.65 -1.16
CA GLY A 155 -8.64 1.04 -0.86
C GLY A 155 -8.00 1.99 -1.85
N ALA A 156 -6.68 2.17 -1.72
CA ALA A 156 -5.85 2.90 -2.66
C ALA A 156 -4.55 2.14 -2.92
N VAL A 157 -4.17 1.99 -4.19
CA VAL A 157 -2.78 1.70 -4.56
C VAL A 157 -2.08 3.03 -4.86
N VAL A 158 -1.07 3.33 -4.06
CA VAL A 158 -0.24 4.53 -4.15
C VAL A 158 1.13 4.12 -4.63
N THR A 159 1.56 4.62 -5.77
CA THR A 159 2.88 4.33 -6.32
C THR A 159 3.66 5.63 -6.55
N VAL A 160 4.78 5.76 -5.85
CA VAL A 160 5.69 6.91 -5.95
C VAL A 160 6.96 6.48 -6.68
N ALA A 161 7.21 7.08 -7.84
CA ALA A 161 8.43 6.90 -8.61
C ALA A 161 9.37 8.09 -8.39
N ILE A 162 10.58 7.82 -7.88
CA ILE A 162 11.63 8.83 -7.66
C ILE A 162 12.71 8.64 -8.73
N ASP A 163 12.98 9.69 -9.51
CA ASP A 163 14.04 9.69 -10.52
C ASP A 163 15.42 9.46 -9.85
N LYS A 164 16.16 8.44 -10.29
CA LYS A 164 17.50 8.13 -9.74
C LYS A 164 18.56 9.18 -10.06
N LYS A 165 18.29 10.11 -10.97
CA LYS A 165 19.13 11.31 -11.16
C LYS A 165 19.07 12.24 -9.94
N ILE A 166 18.05 12.12 -9.09
CA ILE A 166 18.04 12.72 -7.77
C ILE A 166 18.99 11.89 -6.90
N GLY A 167 20.20 12.43 -6.67
CA GLY A 167 21.25 11.72 -5.94
C GLY A 167 20.81 11.28 -4.54
N SER A 168 20.23 12.20 -3.78
CA SER A 168 19.55 11.94 -2.52
C SER A 168 18.34 12.86 -2.39
N VAL A 169 17.26 12.38 -1.75
CA VAL A 169 16.15 13.26 -1.33
C VAL A 169 16.34 13.84 0.06
N PHE A 170 17.42 13.51 0.76
CA PHE A 170 17.73 13.94 2.14
C PHE A 170 19.04 14.76 2.26
N GLY A 171 19.69 15.08 1.14
CA GLY A 171 20.90 15.91 1.13
C GLY A 171 21.33 16.33 -0.26
N MET A 172 22.35 17.19 -0.32
CA MET A 172 22.84 17.82 -1.56
C MET A 172 23.53 16.84 -2.49
N SER A 173 24.28 15.88 -1.92
CA SER A 173 24.95 14.83 -2.65
C SER A 173 24.62 13.46 -2.07
N LYS A 174 24.68 12.44 -2.93
CA LYS A 174 24.43 11.05 -2.54
C LYS A 174 25.38 10.59 -1.44
N SER A 175 26.67 10.92 -1.56
CA SER A 175 27.69 10.45 -0.63
C SER A 175 27.54 11.06 0.76
N GLU A 176 27.33 12.37 0.84
CA GLU A 176 27.17 13.08 2.12
C GLU A 176 25.87 12.68 2.82
N ALA A 177 24.77 12.62 2.06
CA ALA A 177 23.48 12.20 2.60
C ALA A 177 23.54 10.77 3.15
N HIS A 178 24.09 9.84 2.38
CA HIS A 178 24.23 8.44 2.81
C HIS A 178 25.06 8.28 4.09
N ALA A 179 26.16 9.02 4.22
CA ALA A 179 27.00 9.00 5.41
C ALA A 179 26.25 9.58 6.62
N SER A 180 25.67 10.77 6.45
CA SER A 180 24.99 11.49 7.54
C SER A 180 23.73 10.75 8.02
N ILE A 181 22.93 10.17 7.11
CA ILE A 181 21.75 9.39 7.49
C ILE A 181 22.16 8.15 8.28
N ALA A 182 23.18 7.42 7.81
CA ALA A 182 23.63 6.20 8.50
C ALA A 182 24.11 6.51 9.92
N GLU A 183 24.88 7.59 10.10
CA GLU A 183 25.34 8.09 11.41
C GLU A 183 24.16 8.47 12.30
N GLN A 184 23.22 9.29 11.80
CA GLN A 184 22.05 9.72 12.56
C GLN A 184 21.15 8.55 13.00
N LEU A 185 20.98 7.53 12.16
CA LEU A 185 20.21 6.34 12.52
C LEU A 185 20.91 5.53 13.61
N GLU A 186 22.23 5.38 13.51
CA GLU A 186 23.02 4.67 14.53
C GLU A 186 22.99 5.41 15.88
N GLU A 187 23.26 6.72 15.87
CA GLU A 187 23.22 7.58 17.07
C GLU A 187 21.83 7.66 17.70
N GLY A 188 20.78 7.65 16.87
CA GLY A 188 19.37 7.57 17.31
C GLY A 188 18.97 6.19 17.87
N GLY A 189 19.86 5.20 17.82
CA GLY A 189 19.61 3.85 18.28
C GLY A 189 18.58 3.11 17.42
N PHE A 190 18.62 3.30 16.10
CA PHE A 190 17.82 2.59 15.10
C PHE A 190 18.65 1.52 14.36
N GLY A 191 19.76 1.07 14.94
CA GLY A 191 20.66 0.09 14.34
C GLY A 191 21.59 0.68 13.26
N LYS A 192 22.48 -0.16 12.71
CA LYS A 192 23.46 0.26 11.70
C LYS A 192 22.97 -0.03 10.29
N TRP A 193 23.02 0.97 9.43
CA TRP A 193 22.54 0.90 8.05
C TRP A 193 23.66 1.22 7.06
N THR A 194 23.71 0.52 5.94
CA THR A 194 24.49 1.03 4.80
C THR A 194 23.73 2.21 4.19
N GLY A 195 24.44 3.25 3.76
CA GLY A 195 23.79 4.53 3.43
C GLY A 195 22.67 4.46 2.38
N HIS A 196 22.78 3.59 1.37
CA HIS A 196 21.72 3.42 0.38
C HIS A 196 20.46 2.73 0.95
N VAL A 197 20.63 1.76 1.86
CA VAL A 197 19.51 1.11 2.55
C VAL A 197 18.90 2.05 3.59
N ALA A 198 19.73 2.86 4.24
CA ALA A 198 19.33 3.90 5.19
C ALA A 198 18.41 4.94 4.51
N GLU A 199 18.81 5.45 3.35
CA GLU A 199 17.96 6.36 2.57
C GLU A 199 16.70 5.65 2.04
N LYS A 200 16.81 4.39 1.58
CA LYS A 200 15.65 3.61 1.12
C LYS A 200 14.60 3.48 2.23
N VAL A 201 14.99 3.08 3.44
CA VAL A 201 14.03 2.94 4.55
C VAL A 201 13.39 4.28 4.89
N LEU A 202 14.15 5.38 4.91
CA LEU A 202 13.56 6.71 5.14
C LEU A 202 12.54 7.08 4.06
N ARG A 203 12.86 6.89 2.77
CA ARG A 203 11.92 7.14 1.66
C ARG A 203 10.61 6.36 1.86
N VAL A 204 10.71 5.06 2.16
CA VAL A 204 9.55 4.19 2.42
C VAL A 204 8.72 4.71 3.58
N LEU A 205 9.35 4.96 4.73
CA LEU A 205 8.63 5.32 5.95
C LEU A 205 8.00 6.71 5.88
N HIS A 206 8.65 7.69 5.25
CA HIS A 206 8.08 9.02 5.03
C HIS A 206 6.86 8.97 4.08
N ILE A 207 6.94 8.21 2.98
CA ILE A 207 5.80 8.04 2.07
C ILE A 207 4.65 7.31 2.79
N LEU A 208 4.95 6.19 3.44
CA LEU A 208 3.97 5.40 4.20
C LEU A 208 3.29 6.26 5.28
N ALA A 209 4.05 7.02 6.06
CA ALA A 209 3.53 7.87 7.13
C ALA A 209 2.64 9.00 6.59
N ALA A 210 3.03 9.66 5.49
CA ALA A 210 2.25 10.71 4.87
C ALA A 210 0.86 10.20 4.42
N PHE A 211 0.84 9.10 3.66
CA PHE A 211 -0.42 8.52 3.18
C PHE A 211 -1.24 7.88 4.30
N THR A 212 -0.59 7.32 5.33
CA THR A 212 -1.27 6.85 6.55
C THR A 212 -2.00 7.98 7.26
N ALA A 213 -1.32 9.12 7.48
CA ALA A 213 -1.93 10.30 8.10
C ALA A 213 -3.12 10.84 7.30
N ALA A 214 -3.05 10.78 5.96
CA ALA A 214 -4.12 11.24 5.09
C ALA A 214 -5.34 10.31 5.05
N MET A 215 -5.17 8.99 5.22
CA MET A 215 -6.24 8.01 5.01
C MET A 215 -6.85 7.43 6.29
N THR A 216 -6.10 7.39 7.39
CA THR A 216 -6.53 6.76 8.65
C THR A 216 -7.16 7.74 9.63
N TYR A 217 -7.81 7.19 10.65
CA TYR A 217 -8.53 7.91 11.70
C TYR A 217 -8.17 7.35 13.08
N ASP A 218 -8.55 8.10 14.11
CA ASP A 218 -8.31 7.76 15.51
C ASP A 218 -8.89 6.39 15.88
N GLN A 219 -8.16 5.64 16.72
CA GLN A 219 -8.54 4.32 17.25
C GLN A 219 -8.71 3.21 16.20
N GLN A 220 -8.28 3.41 14.96
CA GLN A 220 -8.18 2.31 14.00
C GLN A 220 -7.04 1.35 14.36
N ARG A 221 -7.11 0.14 13.82
CA ARG A 221 -6.01 -0.84 13.83
C ARG A 221 -5.34 -0.83 12.47
N LEU A 222 -4.04 -0.55 12.46
CA LEU A 222 -3.23 -0.53 11.24
C LEU A 222 -2.24 -1.69 11.28
N VAL A 223 -2.12 -2.44 10.18
CA VAL A 223 -1.01 -3.38 9.98
C VAL A 223 -0.25 -3.02 8.71
N TRP A 224 1.06 -2.83 8.81
CA TRP A 224 1.93 -2.75 7.63
C TRP A 224 2.56 -4.12 7.37
N TYR A 225 2.34 -4.65 6.17
CA TYR A 225 2.82 -5.94 5.71
C TYR A 225 3.64 -5.75 4.42
N SER A 226 4.87 -6.24 4.42
CA SER A 226 5.80 -6.08 3.29
C SER A 226 6.39 -7.44 2.92
N ASP A 227 6.79 -7.60 1.66
CA ASP A 227 7.70 -8.69 1.33
C ASP A 227 9.04 -8.52 2.05
N THR A 228 9.80 -9.60 2.20
CA THR A 228 11.11 -9.58 2.86
C THR A 228 12.13 -8.91 1.95
N ASP A 229 12.71 -7.81 2.42
CA ASP A 229 13.70 -7.03 1.68
C ASP A 229 14.73 -6.40 2.63
N GLN A 230 15.70 -5.69 2.04
CA GLN A 230 16.79 -5.08 2.80
C GLN A 230 16.33 -4.09 3.89
N ILE A 231 15.11 -3.54 3.87
CA ILE A 231 14.66 -2.60 4.91
C ILE A 231 13.96 -3.28 6.08
N ASN A 232 13.63 -4.57 5.97
CA ASN A 232 12.99 -5.33 7.03
C ASN A 232 13.71 -6.65 7.38
N GLU A 233 14.73 -7.07 6.63
CA GLU A 233 15.60 -8.20 6.98
C GLU A 233 16.42 -7.95 8.25
N ASP A 234 16.65 -9.03 9.01
CA ASP A 234 17.57 -9.00 10.14
C ASP A 234 19.02 -9.08 9.63
N ALA A 235 19.87 -8.17 10.11
CA ALA A 235 21.29 -8.16 9.81
C ALA A 235 22.09 -8.18 11.12
N LYS A 236 23.43 -8.15 11.02
CA LYS A 236 24.31 -8.27 12.19
C LYS A 236 24.00 -7.25 13.30
N ASP A 237 23.76 -5.99 12.91
CA ASP A 237 23.65 -4.84 13.83
C ASP A 237 22.31 -4.08 13.67
N ARG A 238 21.28 -4.76 13.13
CA ARG A 238 19.91 -4.25 13.00
C ARG A 238 18.91 -5.39 12.83
N SER A 239 17.68 -5.16 13.19
CA SER A 239 16.57 -6.10 13.10
C SER A 239 15.33 -5.41 12.54
N PHE A 240 14.29 -6.20 12.24
CA PHE A 240 13.00 -5.62 11.87
C PHE A 240 12.42 -4.69 12.95
N ALA A 241 12.72 -4.93 14.23
CA ALA A 241 12.27 -4.08 15.32
C ALA A 241 12.82 -2.65 15.21
N ASP A 242 14.01 -2.48 14.63
CA ASP A 242 14.59 -1.15 14.39
C ASP A 242 13.79 -0.37 13.35
N THR A 243 13.35 -1.03 12.28
CA THR A 243 12.44 -0.46 11.27
C THR A 243 11.10 -0.06 11.89
N GLN A 244 10.56 -0.88 12.79
CA GLN A 244 9.32 -0.61 13.50
C GLN A 244 9.46 0.62 14.41
N LYS A 245 10.56 0.70 15.17
CA LYS A 245 10.89 1.85 16.02
C LYS A 245 11.08 3.12 15.20
N LEU A 246 11.74 3.02 14.06
CA LEU A 246 11.95 4.13 13.13
C LEU A 246 10.61 4.59 12.54
N PHE A 247 9.71 3.68 12.17
CA PHE A 247 8.36 4.04 11.73
C PHE A 247 7.56 4.73 12.83
N GLY A 248 7.67 4.31 14.08
CA GLY A 248 7.04 5.02 15.20
C GLY A 248 7.51 6.47 15.32
N SER A 249 8.81 6.71 15.11
CA SER A 249 9.42 8.04 15.19
C SER A 249 9.04 8.93 14.00
N ILE A 250 9.14 8.40 12.77
CA ILE A 250 8.76 9.12 11.54
C ILE A 250 7.24 9.32 11.49
N GLY A 251 6.46 8.31 11.85
CA GLY A 251 5.00 8.35 11.89
C GLY A 251 4.47 9.50 12.75
N ALA A 252 5.10 9.75 13.90
CA ALA A 252 4.75 10.87 14.80
C ALA A 252 4.96 12.26 14.18
N MET A 253 5.71 12.38 13.07
CA MET A 253 5.85 13.64 12.33
C MET A 253 4.61 13.94 11.46
N TYR A 254 3.83 12.92 11.08
CA TYR A 254 2.74 13.02 10.12
C TYR A 254 1.37 12.79 10.76
N VAL A 255 1.25 11.74 11.57
CA VAL A 255 0.00 11.23 12.13
C VAL A 255 -0.32 11.98 13.42
N THR A 256 -1.48 12.61 13.48
CA THR A 256 -1.92 13.43 14.64
C THR A 256 -2.94 12.73 15.53
N HIS A 257 -3.39 11.54 15.14
CA HIS A 257 -4.31 10.67 15.89
C HIS A 257 -3.63 9.39 16.37
N GLY A 258 -4.25 8.68 17.30
CA GLY A 258 -3.75 7.42 17.84
C GLY A 258 -4.28 6.20 17.08
N PHE A 259 -3.52 5.11 17.09
CA PHE A 259 -4.00 3.78 16.69
C PHE A 259 -4.32 2.94 17.92
N GLU A 260 -5.38 2.12 17.86
CA GLU A 260 -5.62 1.09 18.88
C GLU A 260 -4.52 0.03 18.82
N VAL A 261 -4.14 -0.36 17.61
CA VAL A 261 -3.06 -1.30 17.33
C VAL A 261 -2.28 -0.82 16.13
N LEU A 262 -0.95 -0.74 16.27
CA LEU A 262 -0.02 -0.58 15.17
C LEU A 262 0.81 -1.87 15.02
N GLY A 263 0.45 -2.68 14.03
CA GLY A 263 1.06 -3.97 13.74
C GLY A 263 2.02 -3.91 12.55
N PHE A 264 2.95 -4.85 12.53
CA PHE A 264 3.93 -5.01 11.48
C PHE A 264 4.07 -6.48 11.12
N GLY A 265 4.18 -6.80 9.84
CA GLY A 265 4.33 -8.17 9.36
C GLY A 265 5.25 -8.24 8.15
N LYS A 266 5.84 -9.42 7.96
CA LYS A 266 6.58 -9.81 6.77
C LYS A 266 5.86 -10.94 6.07
N SER A 267 6.12 -11.12 4.78
CA SER A 267 5.65 -12.29 4.04
C SER A 267 5.93 -13.59 4.81
N PHE A 268 4.90 -14.40 5.03
CA PHE A 268 5.05 -15.73 5.62
C PHE A 268 5.69 -16.72 4.63
N SER A 269 6.24 -17.81 5.16
CA SER A 269 6.74 -18.92 4.34
C SER A 269 5.60 -19.69 3.65
N GLU A 270 4.48 -19.87 4.35
CA GLU A 270 3.24 -20.36 3.76
C GLU A 270 2.51 -19.21 3.08
N LYS A 271 2.27 -19.37 1.78
CA LYS A 271 1.65 -18.36 0.93
C LYS A 271 0.13 -18.45 0.97
N GLY A 272 -0.54 -17.30 0.91
CA GLY A 272 -1.99 -17.20 0.97
C GLY A 272 -2.53 -15.86 0.49
N TYR A 273 -3.77 -15.54 0.85
CA TYR A 273 -4.47 -14.36 0.30
C TYR A 273 -3.78 -13.01 0.60
N LEU A 274 -2.92 -12.93 1.62
CA LEU A 274 -2.11 -11.73 1.85
C LEU A 274 -1.09 -11.51 0.73
N ASP A 275 -0.58 -12.58 0.11
CA ASP A 275 0.29 -12.51 -1.06
C ASP A 275 -0.48 -12.10 -2.33
N ASP A 276 -1.79 -12.37 -2.39
CA ASP A 276 -2.66 -11.77 -3.41
C ASP A 276 -2.76 -10.26 -3.26
N LEU A 277 -2.75 -9.74 -2.03
CA LEU A 277 -2.74 -8.30 -1.78
C LEU A 277 -1.34 -7.69 -1.99
N LEU A 278 -0.26 -8.40 -1.65
CA LEU A 278 1.13 -7.98 -1.95
C LEU A 278 1.45 -7.95 -3.46
N SER A 279 0.79 -8.77 -4.26
CA SER A 279 1.00 -8.73 -5.71
C SER A 279 0.51 -7.41 -6.32
N VAL A 280 -0.45 -6.71 -5.72
CA VAL A 280 -0.96 -5.42 -6.21
C VAL A 280 0.12 -4.32 -6.25
N PRO A 281 0.85 -4.02 -5.14
CA PRO A 281 1.92 -3.04 -5.19
C PRO A 281 3.08 -3.45 -6.11
N ASP A 282 3.43 -4.74 -6.24
CA ASP A 282 4.47 -5.22 -7.20
C ASP A 282 4.08 -4.92 -8.65
N LEU A 283 2.84 -5.26 -9.05
CA LEU A 283 2.34 -4.94 -10.38
C LEU A 283 2.39 -3.43 -10.66
N ALA A 284 1.98 -2.62 -9.69
CA ALA A 284 1.97 -1.16 -9.85
C ALA A 284 3.40 -0.57 -9.89
N ALA A 285 4.30 -1.03 -9.01
CA ALA A 285 5.69 -0.59 -8.94
C ALA A 285 6.46 -0.93 -10.24
N GLY A 286 6.32 -2.16 -10.72
CA GLY A 286 6.98 -2.64 -11.92
C GLY A 286 6.47 -1.94 -13.19
N MET A 287 5.15 -1.80 -13.32
CA MET A 287 4.56 -1.16 -14.49
C MET A 287 4.86 0.34 -14.56
N LEU A 288 4.81 1.06 -13.43
CA LEU A 288 5.13 2.48 -13.43
C LEU A 288 6.62 2.72 -13.76
N GLN A 289 7.52 1.85 -13.29
CA GLN A 289 8.95 1.91 -13.63
C GLN A 289 9.17 1.77 -15.15
N ASP A 290 8.55 0.77 -15.77
CA ASP A 290 8.67 0.51 -17.20
C ASP A 290 8.05 1.65 -18.03
N LEU A 291 6.88 2.15 -17.64
CA LEU A 291 6.21 3.26 -18.30
C LEU A 291 7.06 4.54 -18.31
N LEU A 292 7.57 4.95 -17.15
CA LEU A 292 8.36 6.18 -17.04
C LEU A 292 9.71 6.04 -17.75
N THR A 293 10.30 4.84 -17.74
CA THR A 293 11.51 4.55 -18.49
C THR A 293 11.28 4.68 -20.00
N ALA A 294 10.18 4.11 -20.51
CA ALA A 294 9.77 4.24 -21.91
C ALA A 294 9.53 5.71 -22.30
N GLN A 295 8.78 6.47 -21.50
CA GLN A 295 8.52 7.89 -21.75
C GLN A 295 9.79 8.74 -21.82
N ASP A 296 10.75 8.51 -20.92
CA ASP A 296 12.00 9.27 -20.88
C ASP A 296 13.00 8.87 -21.98
N THR A 297 12.92 7.65 -22.49
CA THR A 297 13.86 7.13 -23.51
C THR A 297 13.30 7.18 -24.92
N GLY A 298 11.98 7.34 -25.07
CA GLY A 298 11.27 7.20 -26.34
C GLY A 298 11.17 5.75 -26.82
N ASN A 299 11.57 4.77 -26.00
CA ASN A 299 11.46 3.36 -26.31
C ASN A 299 10.05 2.83 -26.02
N ASP A 300 9.72 1.69 -26.61
CA ASP A 300 8.49 0.97 -26.27
C ASP A 300 8.55 0.43 -24.84
N ILE A 301 7.37 0.32 -24.22
CA ILE A 301 7.21 -0.34 -22.93
C ILE A 301 7.56 -1.83 -23.10
N PRO A 302 8.55 -2.36 -22.38
CA PRO A 302 8.98 -3.74 -22.56
C PRO A 302 7.91 -4.70 -22.06
N GLY A 303 7.38 -5.58 -22.89
CA GLY A 303 6.32 -6.48 -22.45
C GLY A 303 5.56 -7.21 -23.55
N GLY A 304 4.49 -7.86 -23.12
CA GLY A 304 3.44 -8.39 -23.98
C GLY A 304 2.07 -7.97 -23.43
N ASP A 305 1.03 -8.70 -23.84
CA ASP A 305 -0.37 -8.40 -23.48
C ASP A 305 -0.60 -8.32 -21.97
N GLU A 306 0.16 -9.05 -21.15
CA GLU A 306 0.02 -9.04 -19.70
C GLU A 306 0.40 -7.69 -19.08
N LYS A 307 1.53 -7.11 -19.51
CA LYS A 307 1.94 -5.78 -19.02
C LYS A 307 1.05 -4.69 -19.57
N LEU A 308 0.57 -4.83 -20.82
CA LEU A 308 -0.44 -3.94 -21.35
C LEU A 308 -1.74 -4.00 -20.54
N ALA A 309 -2.15 -5.18 -20.06
CA ALA A 309 -3.30 -5.32 -19.18
C ALA A 309 -3.10 -4.61 -17.83
N VAL A 310 -1.91 -4.71 -17.23
CA VAL A 310 -1.56 -3.98 -16.00
C VAL A 310 -1.56 -2.46 -16.24
N LEU A 311 -0.98 -1.98 -17.35
CA LEU A 311 -1.00 -0.55 -17.70
C LEU A 311 -2.43 -0.03 -17.85
N LYS A 312 -3.27 -0.76 -18.61
CA LYS A 312 -4.69 -0.43 -18.78
C LYS A 312 -5.43 -0.41 -17.45
N TRP A 313 -5.13 -1.36 -16.57
CA TRP A 313 -5.68 -1.39 -15.22
C TRP A 313 -5.24 -0.15 -14.42
N LEU A 314 -3.95 0.20 -14.36
CA LEU A 314 -3.47 1.37 -13.60
C LEU A 314 -4.08 2.70 -14.07
N ALA A 315 -4.40 2.80 -15.36
CA ALA A 315 -4.97 3.99 -15.99
C ALA A 315 -6.51 4.05 -15.91
N LYS A 316 -7.19 2.92 -15.72
CA LYS A 316 -8.66 2.87 -15.67
C LYS A 316 -9.14 3.25 -14.26
N PRO A 317 -10.02 4.27 -14.11
CA PRO A 317 -10.66 4.56 -12.83
C PRO A 317 -11.48 3.37 -12.33
N ALA A 318 -11.47 3.14 -11.02
CA ALA A 318 -12.25 2.09 -10.37
C ALA A 318 -13.13 2.68 -9.26
N LYS A 319 -14.25 2.01 -8.98
CA LYS A 319 -15.23 2.47 -8.00
C LYS A 319 -14.68 2.41 -6.56
N PHE A 320 -13.99 1.33 -6.22
CA PHE A 320 -13.57 1.06 -4.83
C PHE A 320 -12.07 1.24 -4.61
N LEU A 321 -11.24 0.99 -5.63
CA LEU A 321 -9.80 1.18 -5.56
C LEU A 321 -9.38 2.51 -6.20
N SER A 322 -8.76 3.41 -5.44
CA SER A 322 -8.05 4.57 -6.00
C SER A 322 -6.68 4.14 -6.54
N LYS A 323 -6.25 4.69 -7.67
CA LYS A 323 -4.93 4.45 -8.27
C LYS A 323 -4.20 5.80 -8.32
N ILE A 324 -3.19 5.95 -7.48
CA ILE A 324 -2.52 7.23 -7.22
C ILE A 324 -1.06 7.07 -7.64
N HIS A 325 -0.67 7.79 -8.69
CA HIS A 325 0.66 7.70 -9.27
C HIS A 325 1.38 9.03 -9.08
N VAL A 326 2.57 9.00 -8.49
CA VAL A 326 3.35 10.19 -8.19
C VAL A 326 4.72 10.06 -8.84
N ARG A 327 5.18 11.10 -9.53
CA ARG A 327 6.56 11.22 -10.00
C ARG A 327 7.27 12.29 -9.19
N ILE A 328 8.38 11.95 -8.57
CA ILE A 328 9.31 12.91 -7.97
C ILE A 328 10.49 13.05 -8.93
N ALA A 329 10.62 14.22 -9.53
CA ALA A 329 11.60 14.52 -10.57
C ALA A 329 12.42 15.76 -10.23
N ARG A 330 13.61 15.85 -10.82
CA ARG A 330 14.52 16.98 -10.64
C ARG A 330 14.00 18.21 -11.39
N LYS A 331 14.12 19.38 -10.76
CA LYS A 331 13.88 20.70 -11.36
C LYS A 331 15.15 21.25 -12.01
N ALA A 332 14.99 22.27 -12.85
CA ALA A 332 16.11 22.95 -13.51
C ALA A 332 17.07 23.63 -12.51
N ASP A 333 16.57 24.09 -11.36
CA ASP A 333 17.35 24.70 -10.29
C ASP A 333 18.14 23.70 -9.42
N GLY A 334 18.01 22.40 -9.71
CA GLY A 334 18.69 21.33 -8.99
C GLY A 334 17.89 20.76 -7.81
N ALA A 335 16.78 21.39 -7.40
CA ALA A 335 15.83 20.83 -6.44
C ALA A 335 15.02 19.69 -7.07
N TYR A 336 14.03 19.16 -6.34
CA TYR A 336 13.07 18.21 -6.85
C TYR A 336 11.64 18.60 -6.46
N GLU A 337 10.68 18.08 -7.18
CA GLU A 337 9.25 18.29 -6.93
C GLU A 337 8.46 17.02 -7.24
N GLY A 338 7.34 16.86 -6.55
CA GLY A 338 6.42 15.75 -6.73
C GLY A 338 5.21 16.20 -7.56
N HIS A 339 4.84 15.39 -8.55
CA HIS A 339 3.67 15.64 -9.40
C HIS A 339 2.80 14.40 -9.48
N MET A 340 1.48 14.61 -9.47
CA MET A 340 0.52 13.57 -9.81
C MET A 340 0.64 13.22 -11.29
N LEU A 341 0.77 11.93 -11.59
CA LEU A 341 0.75 11.40 -12.94
C LEU A 341 -0.67 10.98 -13.30
N THR A 342 -1.18 11.53 -14.40
CA THR A 342 -2.40 11.02 -15.03
C THR A 342 -2.00 10.07 -16.16
N LEU A 343 -2.41 8.81 -16.03
CA LEU A 343 -2.15 7.79 -17.04
C LEU A 343 -3.28 7.82 -18.06
N GLU A 344 -3.05 8.46 -19.20
CA GLU A 344 -4.06 8.57 -20.25
C GLU A 344 -4.16 7.27 -21.07
N PRO A 345 -5.38 6.83 -21.43
CA PRO A 345 -5.61 5.76 -22.39
C PRO A 345 -5.12 6.16 -23.79
N LYS A 346 -3.83 5.96 -24.08
CA LYS A 346 -3.28 6.07 -25.44
C LYS A 346 -2.70 4.72 -25.83
N TRP A 347 -3.54 3.84 -26.37
CA TRP A 347 -3.16 2.50 -26.83
C TRP A 347 -3.71 2.22 -28.21
#